data_AF-A0A239G7N5-F1
#
_entry.id   AF-A0A239G7N5-F1
#
_cell.length_a   1.000
_cell.length_b   1.000
_cell.length_c   1.000
_cell.angle_alpha   90.00
_cell.angle_beta   90.00
_cell.angle_gamma   90.00
#
_symmetry.space_group_name_H-M   'P 1'
#
loop_
_entity.id
_entity.type
_entity.pdbx_description
1 polymer ?
#
loop_
_entity_poly.entity_id
_entity_poly.type
_entity_poly.pdbx_seq_one_letter_code
_entity_poly.pdbx_strand_id
1 'polypeptide(L)'
;MLASDDPFKLAERYQNQRGQWVVGGLETQVFWPNSPQLVRFENLDFLLQSAVVDDQHRSLPAIAIRANGYGLTVNEGRAAVMRLATAIAWREGKKVDIVMWSEGSHPHRVGRMLNNAFTEYFSGENLHVPQSGEARKALAYYREGLSLGNPFYSFLGFYKAFARSLPNGRERGPWIEQALPRMTDRDAISRREELQAQGDNISEYLATQGRHAIAHAEREDIVDPDDPDDHQRIHLDKPLMRHLAELAMDERLGVPPPSAYERDHLYELEGFRALFDDEQLEGLRRGAFTEGRDYELPDELYVMARKGQTAVHLGLMHMTASCMDDGKVGIELESANGRAFFAFWMDFTNERLIIDPIQGCGLLNATRESRSDIQSEISLEEFKFLIYCNGSVEIWSSDQERRMGKSEAYVLPNNWSPDFAGHQQNLTGLNELLQGMPEIGGEATV
;
A
#
# COMPACT_ATOMS: atom_id res chain seq x y z
N MET A 1 3.97 14.50 -6.47
CA MET A 1 3.10 13.67 -7.32
C MET A 1 1.68 13.97 -6.91
N LEU A 2 0.90 14.49 -7.85
CA LEU A 2 -0.52 14.81 -7.71
C LEU A 2 -1.37 13.58 -8.02
N ALA A 3 -2.63 13.58 -7.57
CA ALA A 3 -3.60 12.51 -7.88
C ALA A 3 -3.74 12.21 -9.38
N SER A 4 -3.64 13.24 -10.22
CA SER A 4 -3.76 13.19 -11.67
C SER A 4 -2.48 12.84 -12.42
N ASP A 5 -1.34 12.76 -11.72
CA ASP A 5 -0.08 12.40 -12.36
C ASP A 5 -0.10 10.94 -12.82
N ASP A 6 0.27 10.71 -14.08
CA ASP A 6 0.56 9.38 -14.59
C ASP A 6 1.94 8.93 -14.08
N PRO A 7 2.02 7.94 -13.17
CA PRO A 7 3.27 7.55 -12.53
C PRO A 7 4.27 6.93 -13.50
N PHE A 8 3.82 6.43 -14.66
CA PHE A 8 4.68 5.86 -15.69
C PHE A 8 5.30 6.96 -16.56
N LYS A 9 4.50 7.94 -17.00
CA LYS A 9 5.02 9.11 -17.74
C LYS A 9 5.96 9.94 -16.88
N LEU A 10 5.64 10.11 -15.60
CA LEU A 10 6.56 10.77 -14.67
C LEU A 10 7.84 9.95 -14.50
N ALA A 11 7.75 8.62 -14.34
CA ALA A 11 8.93 7.77 -14.23
C ALA A 11 9.82 7.87 -15.47
N GLU A 12 9.24 7.93 -16.67
CA GLU A 12 9.97 8.11 -17.93
C GLU A 12 10.70 9.46 -18.00
N ARG A 13 10.06 10.54 -17.54
CA ARG A 13 10.72 11.84 -17.44
C ARG A 13 11.82 11.82 -16.38
N TYR A 14 11.56 11.19 -15.24
CA TYR A 14 12.44 11.17 -14.09
C TYR A 14 13.72 10.36 -14.37
N GLN A 15 13.63 9.19 -15.02
CA GLN A 15 14.78 8.37 -15.38
C GLN A 15 15.76 9.07 -16.35
N ASN A 16 15.27 10.02 -17.15
CA ASN A 16 16.06 10.78 -18.11
C ASN A 16 16.79 11.99 -17.47
N GLN A 17 16.55 12.27 -16.19
CA GLN A 17 17.21 13.37 -15.50
C GLN A 17 18.64 12.99 -15.08
N ARG A 18 19.59 13.89 -15.33
CA ARG A 18 20.95 13.77 -14.81
C ARG A 18 20.98 14.10 -13.32
N GLY A 19 21.75 13.32 -12.55
CA GLY A 19 21.91 13.56 -11.12
C GLY A 19 22.88 12.58 -10.47
N GLN A 20 22.90 12.58 -9.14
CA GLN A 20 23.60 11.56 -8.38
C GLN A 20 22.60 10.45 -8.04
N TRP A 21 22.52 9.46 -8.93
CA TRP A 21 21.62 8.33 -8.75
C TRP A 21 22.27 7.25 -7.88
N VAL A 22 21.47 6.72 -6.97
CA VAL A 22 21.78 5.53 -6.19
C VAL A 22 20.76 4.46 -6.58
N VAL A 23 21.25 3.31 -7.02
CA VAL A 23 20.44 2.20 -7.55
C VAL A 23 20.77 0.93 -6.79
N GLY A 24 19.75 0.32 -6.18
CA GLY A 24 19.84 -1.02 -5.58
C GLY A 24 19.16 -2.04 -6.49
N GLY A 25 19.93 -2.97 -7.06
CA GLY A 25 19.41 -4.10 -7.81
C GLY A 25 18.86 -5.18 -6.87
N LEU A 26 17.72 -5.74 -7.22
CA LEU A 26 16.89 -6.53 -6.32
C LEU A 26 16.72 -7.98 -6.77
N GLU A 27 16.74 -8.89 -5.80
CA GLU A 27 16.03 -10.18 -5.90
C GLU A 27 14.74 -10.10 -5.08
N THR A 28 13.59 -10.43 -5.69
CA THR A 28 12.32 -10.27 -5.01
C THR A 28 11.31 -11.37 -5.36
N GLN A 29 10.45 -11.69 -4.40
CA GLN A 29 9.26 -12.53 -4.58
C GLN A 29 7.97 -11.71 -4.64
N VAL A 30 8.08 -10.38 -4.62
CA VAL A 30 6.97 -9.45 -4.78
C VAL A 30 6.67 -9.29 -6.26
N PHE A 31 5.40 -9.11 -6.62
CA PHE A 31 5.03 -8.71 -7.97
C PHE A 31 5.62 -7.33 -8.28
N TRP A 32 6.59 -7.28 -9.18
CA TRP A 32 7.32 -6.07 -9.52
C TRP A 32 6.73 -5.39 -10.77
N PRO A 33 6.67 -4.04 -10.86
CA PRO A 33 6.11 -3.39 -12.03
C PRO A 33 6.89 -3.76 -13.30
N ASN A 34 6.18 -4.09 -14.37
CA ASN A 34 6.74 -4.46 -15.67
C ASN A 34 7.30 -3.24 -16.45
N SER A 35 6.93 -2.03 -16.02
CA SER A 35 7.36 -0.75 -16.59
C SER A 35 7.94 0.14 -15.49
N PRO A 36 8.85 1.08 -15.80
CA PRO A 36 9.33 2.04 -14.81
C PRO A 36 8.18 2.81 -14.17
N GLN A 37 8.17 2.88 -12.84
CA GLN A 37 7.10 3.54 -12.08
C GLN A 37 7.70 4.35 -10.92
N LEU A 38 7.16 5.53 -10.65
CA LEU A 38 7.49 6.29 -9.45
C LEU A 38 6.62 5.86 -8.27
N VAL A 39 7.25 5.78 -7.10
CA VAL A 39 6.59 5.53 -5.80
C VAL A 39 7.14 6.53 -4.79
N ARG A 40 6.26 7.17 -4.05
CA ARG A 40 6.63 8.10 -2.97
C ARG A 40 6.66 7.37 -1.64
N PHE A 41 7.74 7.55 -0.86
CA PHE A 41 7.90 6.96 0.46
C PHE A 41 8.79 7.86 1.33
N GLU A 42 8.42 8.11 2.61
CA GLU A 42 9.12 9.06 3.50
C GLU A 42 9.39 10.44 2.85
N ASN A 43 8.44 10.96 2.05
CA ASN A 43 8.59 12.21 1.28
C ASN A 43 9.71 12.21 0.21
N LEU A 44 10.20 11.04 -0.18
CA LEU A 44 11.16 10.86 -1.25
C LEU A 44 10.49 10.14 -2.43
N ASP A 45 10.82 10.54 -3.65
CA ASP A 45 10.36 9.86 -4.86
C ASP A 45 11.40 8.82 -5.31
N PHE A 46 10.96 7.57 -5.36
CA PHE A 46 11.75 6.42 -5.77
C PHE A 46 11.28 5.91 -7.13
N LEU A 47 12.24 5.65 -8.01
CA LEU A 47 11.99 5.01 -9.29
C LEU A 47 12.11 3.49 -9.11
N LEU A 48 10.99 2.78 -9.28
CA LEU A 48 10.98 1.34 -9.43
C LEU A 48 11.27 1.02 -10.89
N GLN A 49 12.40 0.38 -11.15
CA GLN A 49 12.81 -0.04 -12.49
C GLN A 49 12.42 -1.49 -12.71
N SER A 50 11.72 -1.77 -13.80
CA SER A 50 11.45 -3.14 -14.24
C SER A 50 12.74 -3.88 -14.59
N ALA A 51 12.70 -5.21 -14.48
CA ALA A 51 13.75 -6.06 -15.02
C ALA A 51 13.78 -5.93 -16.55
N VAL A 52 14.98 -5.86 -17.14
CA VAL A 52 15.14 -5.90 -18.59
C VAL A 52 15.66 -7.28 -18.96
N VAL A 53 14.99 -7.92 -19.92
CA VAL A 53 15.44 -9.14 -20.57
C VAL A 53 15.33 -8.90 -22.06
N ASP A 54 16.44 -8.53 -22.69
CA ASP A 54 16.59 -8.53 -24.14
C ASP A 54 17.73 -9.46 -24.56
N ASP A 55 17.93 -9.61 -25.88
CA ASP A 55 18.92 -10.53 -26.45
C ASP A 55 20.37 -10.21 -26.02
N GLN A 56 20.65 -8.99 -25.57
CA GLN A 56 21.99 -8.49 -25.23
C GLN A 56 22.16 -8.14 -23.75
N HIS A 57 21.07 -7.84 -23.04
CA HIS A 57 21.09 -7.32 -21.67
C HIS A 57 20.06 -8.03 -20.80
N ARG A 58 20.53 -8.53 -19.67
CA ARG A 58 19.69 -8.99 -18.57
C ARG A 58 20.02 -8.15 -17.36
N SER A 59 19.03 -7.54 -16.74
CA SER A 59 19.21 -6.77 -15.50
C SER A 59 18.22 -7.20 -14.43
N LEU A 60 18.58 -7.03 -13.16
CA LEU A 60 17.62 -7.14 -12.07
C LEU A 60 16.61 -5.99 -12.13
N PRO A 61 15.41 -6.16 -11.53
CA PRO A 61 14.61 -5.03 -11.11
C PRO A 61 15.40 -4.19 -10.10
N ALA A 62 15.06 -2.91 -9.95
CA ALA A 62 15.80 -2.04 -9.05
C ALA A 62 14.92 -0.98 -8.39
N ILE A 63 15.33 -0.53 -7.21
CA ILE A 63 14.89 0.73 -6.61
C ILE A 63 15.99 1.75 -6.83
N ALA A 64 15.63 2.89 -7.41
CA ALA A 64 16.55 3.99 -7.65
C ALA A 64 16.04 5.29 -6.99
N ILE A 65 16.97 6.09 -6.47
CA ILE A 65 16.72 7.43 -5.96
C ILE A 65 17.77 8.40 -6.49
N ARG A 66 17.34 9.60 -6.85
CA ARG A 66 18.23 10.71 -7.20
C ARG A 66 18.63 11.46 -5.93
N ALA A 67 19.70 11.00 -5.27
CA ALA A 67 20.11 11.46 -3.93
C ALA A 67 20.30 12.98 -3.85
N ASN A 68 20.97 13.57 -4.85
CA ASN A 68 21.22 15.02 -4.87
C ASN A 68 19.96 15.87 -5.06
N GLY A 69 18.86 15.30 -5.57
CA GLY A 69 17.56 15.99 -5.66
C GLY A 69 16.95 16.33 -4.30
N TYR A 70 17.38 15.62 -3.25
CA TYR A 70 16.90 15.78 -1.87
C TYR A 70 18.01 16.20 -0.91
N GLY A 71 19.17 16.64 -1.42
CA GLY A 71 20.33 16.98 -0.59
C GLY A 71 20.95 15.81 0.17
N LEU A 72 20.67 14.57 -0.25
CA LEU A 72 21.21 13.37 0.39
C LEU A 72 22.61 13.05 -0.13
N THR A 73 23.47 12.57 0.77
CA THR A 73 24.68 11.85 0.39
C THR A 73 24.35 10.50 -0.25
N VAL A 74 25.33 9.90 -0.93
CA VAL A 74 25.20 8.55 -1.49
C VAL A 74 24.78 7.53 -0.44
N ASN A 75 25.40 7.55 0.74
CA ASN A 75 25.11 6.59 1.81
C ASN A 75 23.70 6.80 2.40
N GLU A 76 23.25 8.04 2.53
CA GLU A 76 21.87 8.33 2.93
C GLU A 76 20.87 7.88 1.86
N GLY A 77 21.21 8.03 0.58
CA GLY A 77 20.46 7.47 -0.54
C GLY A 77 20.35 5.94 -0.48
N ARG A 78 21.47 5.23 -0.25
CA ARG A 78 21.46 3.77 -0.05
C ARG A 78 20.61 3.37 1.15
N ALA A 79 20.70 4.11 2.25
CA ALA A 79 19.86 3.89 3.42
C ALA A 79 18.36 4.12 3.12
N ALA A 80 18.02 5.13 2.32
CA ALA A 80 16.64 5.39 1.90
C ALA A 80 16.10 4.25 1.02
N VAL A 81 16.89 3.77 0.05
CA VAL A 81 16.55 2.60 -0.78
C VAL A 81 16.31 1.35 0.08
N MET A 82 17.18 1.09 1.06
CA MET A 82 17.00 -0.02 2.01
C MET A 82 15.72 0.12 2.83
N ARG A 83 15.35 1.33 3.27
CA ARG A 83 14.11 1.55 4.03
C ARG A 83 12.86 1.30 3.20
N LEU A 84 12.84 1.74 1.94
CA LEU A 84 11.75 1.41 1.02
C LEU A 84 11.65 -0.12 0.79
N ALA A 85 12.77 -0.79 0.53
CA ALA A 85 12.79 -2.25 0.38
C ALA A 85 12.23 -2.97 1.61
N THR A 86 12.55 -2.49 2.82
CA THR A 86 11.99 -2.99 4.07
C THR A 86 10.48 -2.78 4.18
N ALA A 87 9.97 -1.59 3.83
CA ALA A 87 8.54 -1.32 3.86
C ALA A 87 7.76 -2.21 2.88
N ILE A 88 8.31 -2.42 1.67
CA ILE A 88 7.71 -3.33 0.67
C ILE A 88 7.71 -4.77 1.19
N ALA A 89 8.85 -5.26 1.70
CA ALA A 89 8.95 -6.63 2.23
C ALA A 89 7.99 -6.88 3.40
N TRP A 90 7.82 -5.88 4.28
CA TRP A 90 6.86 -5.94 5.38
C TRP A 90 5.44 -6.07 4.85
N ARG A 91 4.99 -5.14 4.00
CA ARG A 91 3.63 -5.13 3.44
C ARG A 91 3.27 -6.44 2.75
N GLU A 92 4.20 -6.97 1.95
CA GLU A 92 3.95 -8.16 1.14
C GLU A 92 4.18 -9.46 1.91
N GLY A 93 4.91 -9.42 3.04
CA GLY A 93 5.39 -10.63 3.72
C GLY A 93 6.30 -11.49 2.83
N LYS A 94 7.02 -10.88 1.88
CA LYS A 94 7.85 -11.55 0.87
C LYS A 94 9.26 -11.00 0.79
N LYS A 95 10.18 -11.79 0.21
CA LYS A 95 11.58 -11.40 -0.04
C LYS A 95 11.66 -10.13 -0.88
N VAL A 96 12.45 -9.17 -0.39
CA VAL A 96 12.98 -8.02 -1.14
C VAL A 96 14.42 -7.82 -0.68
N ASP A 97 15.37 -8.29 -1.47
CA ASP A 97 16.79 -8.30 -1.13
C ASP A 97 17.58 -7.42 -2.10
N ILE A 98 18.46 -6.57 -1.58
CA ILE A 98 19.33 -5.71 -2.39
C ILE A 98 20.67 -6.40 -2.54
N VAL A 99 20.87 -7.03 -3.70
CA VAL A 99 22.04 -7.88 -3.96
C VAL A 99 23.18 -7.14 -4.62
N MET A 100 22.93 -5.94 -5.16
CA MET A 100 23.95 -5.17 -5.88
C MET A 100 23.65 -3.68 -5.88
N TRP A 101 24.70 -2.86 -5.87
CA TRP A 101 24.61 -1.40 -5.90
C TRP A 101 25.24 -0.82 -7.16
N SER A 102 24.65 0.25 -7.66
CA SER A 102 25.19 1.08 -8.73
C SER A 102 24.97 2.55 -8.42
N GLU A 103 25.90 3.36 -8.89
CA GLU A 103 25.89 4.81 -8.74
C GLU A 103 26.28 5.45 -10.06
N GLY A 104 25.67 6.59 -10.38
CA GLY A 104 26.02 7.26 -11.61
C GLY A 104 25.20 8.49 -11.92
N SER A 105 25.47 9.04 -13.11
CA SER A 105 24.76 10.20 -13.64
C SER A 105 23.31 9.87 -14.06
N HIS A 106 23.00 8.59 -14.23
CA HIS A 106 21.70 8.03 -14.61
C HIS A 106 21.43 6.75 -13.79
N PRO A 107 20.17 6.32 -13.65
CA PRO A 107 19.81 5.13 -12.88
C PRO A 107 20.09 3.85 -13.69
N HIS A 108 21.37 3.45 -13.76
CA HIS A 108 21.77 2.23 -14.45
C HIS A 108 21.40 0.98 -13.66
N ARG A 109 20.59 0.11 -14.28
CA ARG A 109 20.26 -1.22 -13.76
C ARG A 109 21.47 -2.14 -13.73
N VAL A 110 21.35 -3.22 -12.97
CA VAL A 110 22.52 -3.94 -12.46
C VAL A 110 22.15 -5.41 -12.18
N GLY A 111 23.08 -6.35 -12.34
CA GLY A 111 22.86 -7.79 -12.06
C GLY A 111 22.23 -8.60 -13.20
N ARG A 112 21.89 -9.88 -12.97
CA ARG A 112 21.24 -10.79 -13.94
C ARG A 112 19.97 -11.39 -13.33
N MET A 113 18.86 -11.35 -14.06
CA MET A 113 17.55 -11.81 -13.56
C MET A 113 17.55 -13.29 -13.13
N LEU A 114 16.94 -13.55 -11.98
CA LEU A 114 16.44 -14.83 -11.51
C LEU A 114 14.95 -14.64 -11.20
N ASN A 115 14.08 -15.43 -11.85
CA ASN A 115 12.61 -15.53 -11.70
C ASN A 115 11.91 -14.42 -10.88
N ASN A 116 11.19 -13.51 -11.55
CA ASN A 116 10.31 -12.53 -10.90
C ASN A 116 8.86 -12.69 -11.38
N ALA A 117 7.93 -12.38 -10.48
CA ALA A 117 6.54 -12.15 -10.84
C ALA A 117 6.35 -10.68 -11.21
N PHE A 118 5.47 -10.39 -12.17
CA PHE A 118 5.27 -9.04 -12.70
C PHE A 118 3.85 -8.54 -12.44
N THR A 119 3.71 -7.24 -12.18
CA THR A 119 2.44 -6.51 -12.16
C THR A 119 2.47 -5.38 -13.18
N GLU A 120 1.30 -4.98 -13.68
CA GLU A 120 1.16 -3.77 -14.50
C GLU A 120 1.26 -2.50 -13.65
N TYR A 121 0.94 -2.58 -12.36
CA TYR A 121 0.93 -1.44 -11.44
C TYR A 121 1.36 -1.87 -10.04
N PHE A 122 2.29 -1.12 -9.46
CA PHE A 122 2.72 -1.30 -8.08
C PHE A 122 2.06 -0.25 -7.19
N SER A 123 1.20 -0.66 -6.27
CA SER A 123 0.62 0.29 -5.32
C SER A 123 1.68 0.81 -4.35
N GLY A 124 1.77 2.12 -4.14
CA GLY A 124 2.60 2.75 -3.10
C GLY A 124 1.92 2.79 -1.73
N GLU A 125 0.72 2.24 -1.61
CA GLU A 125 -0.09 2.29 -0.39
C GLU A 125 0.42 1.32 0.68
N ASN A 126 0.05 1.60 1.94
CA ASN A 126 0.39 0.80 3.11
C ASN A 126 1.89 0.51 3.30
N LEU A 127 2.76 1.38 2.77
CA LEU A 127 4.19 1.27 3.04
C LEU A 127 4.45 1.84 4.43
N HIS A 128 4.53 0.95 5.43
CA HIS A 128 4.66 1.34 6.83
C HIS A 128 5.95 2.13 7.09
N VAL A 129 5.81 3.30 7.71
CA VAL A 129 6.92 4.13 8.17
C VAL A 129 7.06 3.98 9.69
N PRO A 130 8.08 3.24 10.18
CA PRO A 130 8.28 3.05 11.61
C PRO A 130 8.62 4.35 12.33
N GLN A 131 7.94 4.61 13.45
CA GLN A 131 8.03 5.84 14.23
C GLN A 131 9.28 5.93 15.13
N SER A 132 9.94 4.81 15.38
CA SER A 132 11.13 4.75 16.25
C SER A 132 12.32 4.06 15.57
N GLY A 133 13.54 4.41 16.00
CA GLY A 133 14.76 3.74 15.54
C GLY A 133 14.79 2.25 15.89
N GLU A 134 14.09 1.85 16.94
CA GLU A 134 13.94 0.46 17.35
C GLU A 134 12.99 -0.32 16.43
N ALA A 135 11.81 0.25 16.12
CA ALA A 135 10.88 -0.28 15.13
C ALA A 135 11.56 -0.45 13.76
N ARG A 136 12.34 0.55 13.33
CA ARG A 136 13.08 0.50 12.07
C ARG A 136 14.11 -0.64 12.02
N LYS A 137 14.83 -0.90 13.11
CA LYS A 137 15.78 -2.01 13.20
C LYS A 137 15.07 -3.36 13.25
N ALA A 138 13.97 -3.48 13.98
CA ALA A 138 13.17 -4.71 14.04
C ALA A 138 12.64 -5.08 12.65
N LEU A 139 12.06 -4.13 11.92
CA LEU A 139 11.62 -4.32 10.53
C LEU A 139 12.77 -4.69 9.59
N ALA A 140 13.95 -4.08 9.75
CA ALA A 140 15.12 -4.45 8.96
C ALA A 140 15.51 -5.93 9.20
N TYR A 141 15.60 -6.38 10.46
CA TYR A 141 15.87 -7.79 10.77
C TYR A 141 14.78 -8.74 10.26
N TYR A 142 13.52 -8.31 10.31
CA TYR A 142 12.41 -9.06 9.77
C TYR A 142 12.55 -9.24 8.24
N ARG A 143 12.88 -8.17 7.49
CA ARG A 143 13.19 -8.25 6.05
C ARG A 143 14.34 -9.21 5.77
N GLU A 144 15.42 -9.16 6.55
CA GLU A 144 16.54 -10.11 6.39
C GLU A 144 16.04 -11.55 6.58
N GLY A 145 15.21 -11.79 7.62
CA GLY A 145 14.58 -13.08 7.85
C GLY A 145 13.78 -13.59 6.64
N LEU A 146 12.99 -12.71 6.00
CA LEU A 146 12.25 -13.04 4.77
C LEU A 146 13.16 -13.32 3.56
N SER A 147 14.30 -12.66 3.48
CA SER A 147 15.14 -12.64 2.27
C SER A 147 16.14 -13.79 2.21
N LEU A 148 16.48 -14.36 3.37
CA LEU A 148 17.42 -15.46 3.50
C LEU A 148 16.78 -16.80 3.12
N GLY A 149 17.36 -17.49 2.14
CA GLY A 149 16.92 -18.82 1.73
C GLY A 149 17.29 -19.93 2.74
N ASN A 150 18.35 -19.73 3.52
CA ASN A 150 18.77 -20.67 4.54
C ASN A 150 17.86 -20.55 5.79
N PRO A 151 17.25 -21.66 6.27
CA PRO A 151 16.25 -21.60 7.35
C PRO A 151 16.85 -21.15 8.69
N PHE A 152 18.11 -21.48 8.98
CA PHE A 152 18.78 -21.11 10.22
C PHE A 152 18.97 -19.61 10.34
N TYR A 153 19.51 -18.97 9.30
CA TYR A 153 19.71 -17.52 9.31
C TYR A 153 18.38 -16.76 9.16
N SER A 154 17.43 -17.32 8.42
CA SER A 154 16.06 -16.78 8.34
C SER A 154 15.40 -16.75 9.73
N PHE A 155 15.45 -17.87 10.47
CA PHE A 155 14.99 -17.96 11.85
C PHE A 155 15.67 -16.92 12.75
N LEU A 156 17.00 -16.77 12.67
CA LEU A 156 17.72 -15.76 13.45
C LEU A 156 17.32 -14.33 13.08
N GLY A 157 16.98 -14.06 11.82
CA GLY A 157 16.42 -12.76 11.39
C GLY A 157 15.13 -12.44 12.13
N PHE A 158 14.16 -13.36 12.14
CA PHE A 158 12.92 -13.21 12.89
C PHE A 158 13.13 -13.14 14.40
N TYR A 159 14.00 -13.99 14.94
CA TYR A 159 14.33 -13.94 16.37
C TYR A 159 14.95 -12.59 16.77
N LYS A 160 15.82 -12.00 15.92
CA LYS A 160 16.37 -10.66 16.18
C LYS A 160 15.28 -9.59 16.17
N ALA A 161 14.33 -9.65 15.23
CA ALA A 161 13.18 -8.74 15.21
C ALA A 161 12.36 -8.85 16.52
N PHE A 162 11.99 -10.06 16.91
CA PHE A 162 11.31 -10.36 18.18
C PHE A 162 12.09 -9.86 19.41
N ALA A 163 13.40 -10.15 19.46
CA ALA A 163 14.27 -9.77 20.57
C ALA A 163 14.48 -8.25 20.68
N ARG A 164 14.32 -7.49 19.59
CA ARG A 164 14.30 -6.01 19.63
C ARG A 164 12.99 -5.48 20.19
N SER A 165 11.86 -6.14 19.91
CA SER A 165 10.57 -5.80 20.52
C SER A 165 10.52 -6.11 22.02
N LEU A 166 11.25 -7.14 22.46
CA LEU A 166 11.35 -7.57 23.85
C LEU A 166 12.82 -7.65 24.29
N PRO A 167 13.45 -6.49 24.61
CA PRO A 167 14.88 -6.42 24.92
C PRO A 167 15.23 -7.17 26.21
N ASN A 168 14.33 -7.20 27.19
CA ASN A 168 14.50 -7.98 28.41
C ASN A 168 14.24 -9.47 28.15
N GLY A 169 15.30 -10.27 28.12
CA GLY A 169 15.23 -11.71 27.86
C GLY A 169 14.34 -12.48 28.84
N ARG A 170 14.19 -12.00 30.09
CA ARG A 170 13.36 -12.64 31.11
C ARG A 170 11.86 -12.55 30.82
N GLU A 171 11.44 -11.57 30.04
CA GLU A 171 10.03 -11.36 29.68
C GLU A 171 9.60 -12.21 28.48
N ARG A 172 10.56 -12.67 27.67
CA ARG A 172 10.27 -13.35 26.39
C ARG A 172 9.45 -14.62 26.59
N GLY A 173 9.81 -15.45 27.56
CA GLY A 173 9.11 -16.72 27.78
C GLY A 173 7.66 -16.55 28.22
N PRO A 174 7.40 -15.81 29.32
CA PRO A 174 6.04 -15.49 29.75
C PRO A 174 5.22 -14.80 28.65
N TRP A 175 5.85 -13.93 27.86
CA TRP A 175 5.18 -13.26 26.75
C TRP A 175 4.81 -14.24 25.63
N ILE A 176 5.70 -15.16 25.25
CA ILE A 176 5.42 -16.19 24.24
C ILE A 176 4.21 -17.02 24.67
N GLU A 177 4.17 -17.50 25.90
CA GLU A 177 3.04 -18.29 26.41
C GLU A 177 1.70 -17.56 26.28
N GLN A 178 1.68 -16.24 26.51
CA GLN A 178 0.48 -15.39 26.32
C GLN A 178 0.18 -15.08 24.85
N ALA A 179 1.18 -15.11 23.97
CA ALA A 179 1.02 -14.84 22.55
C ALA A 179 0.53 -16.06 21.76
N LEU A 180 0.86 -17.28 22.17
CA LEU A 180 0.50 -18.51 21.44
C LEU A 180 -1.00 -18.64 21.12
N PRO A 181 -1.96 -18.30 22.01
CA PRO A 181 -3.38 -18.38 21.69
C PRO A 181 -3.87 -17.31 20.70
N ARG A 182 -3.12 -16.19 20.55
CA ARG A 182 -3.47 -15.05 19.70
C ARG A 182 -3.01 -15.21 18.24
N MET A 183 -2.31 -16.31 17.93
CA MET A 183 -1.79 -16.55 16.59
C MET A 183 -2.92 -16.69 15.57
N THR A 184 -2.71 -16.11 14.39
CA THR A 184 -3.64 -16.12 13.26
C THR A 184 -3.03 -16.74 12.00
N ASP A 185 -1.70 -16.79 11.92
CA ASP A 185 -1.00 -17.41 10.80
C ASP A 185 -1.16 -18.94 10.82
N ARG A 186 -1.65 -19.51 9.71
CA ARG A 186 -1.99 -20.93 9.61
C ARG A 186 -0.78 -21.84 9.84
N ASP A 187 0.37 -21.50 9.28
CA ASP A 187 1.57 -22.32 9.38
C ASP A 187 2.16 -22.24 10.81
N ALA A 188 2.14 -21.06 11.42
CA ALA A 188 2.50 -20.88 12.83
C ALA A 188 1.58 -21.66 13.77
N ILE A 189 0.25 -21.63 13.54
CA ILE A 189 -0.74 -22.39 14.30
C ILE A 189 -0.47 -23.90 14.18
N SER A 190 -0.25 -24.38 12.95
CA SER A 190 0.05 -25.80 12.71
C SER A 190 1.30 -26.24 13.45
N ARG A 191 2.38 -25.44 13.43
CA ARG A 191 3.62 -25.77 14.14
C ARG A 191 3.45 -25.73 15.65
N ARG A 192 2.72 -24.74 16.18
CA ARG A 192 2.38 -24.66 17.61
C ARG A 192 1.68 -25.93 18.08
N GLU A 193 0.66 -26.37 17.35
CA GLU A 193 -0.14 -27.55 17.70
C GLU A 193 0.70 -28.83 17.70
N GLU A 194 1.62 -28.97 16.75
CA GLU A 194 2.56 -30.07 16.70
C GLU A 194 3.46 -30.13 17.95
N LEU A 195 4.07 -29.00 18.32
CA LEU A 195 4.93 -28.90 19.51
C LEU A 195 4.14 -29.14 20.81
N GLN A 196 2.90 -28.64 20.88
CA GLN A 196 2.01 -28.91 22.01
C GLN A 196 1.66 -30.39 22.14
N ALA A 197 1.42 -31.08 21.02
CA ALA A 197 1.14 -32.52 21.01
C ALA A 197 2.36 -33.35 21.44
N GLN A 198 3.58 -32.86 21.21
CA GLN A 198 4.83 -33.46 21.67
C GLN A 198 5.10 -33.21 23.16
N GLY A 199 4.35 -32.30 23.80
CA GLY A 199 4.50 -31.96 25.21
C GLY A 199 5.58 -30.91 25.49
N ASP A 200 6.03 -30.19 24.46
CA ASP A 200 7.10 -29.20 24.60
C ASP A 200 6.64 -27.92 25.28
N ASN A 201 7.49 -27.36 26.15
CA ASN A 201 7.39 -25.94 26.47
C ASN A 201 7.95 -25.13 25.29
N ILE A 202 7.06 -24.59 24.45
CA ILE A 202 7.44 -23.89 23.21
C ILE A 202 8.41 -22.73 23.47
N SER A 203 8.24 -21.98 24.56
CA SER A 203 9.14 -20.88 24.90
C SER A 203 10.56 -21.39 25.15
N GLU A 204 10.70 -22.43 25.97
CA GLU A 204 11.99 -23.04 26.28
C GLU A 204 12.61 -23.71 25.04
N TYR A 205 11.79 -24.40 24.24
CA TYR A 205 12.16 -25.02 22.98
C TYR A 205 12.77 -23.99 22.01
N LEU A 206 12.06 -22.89 21.73
CA LEU A 206 12.54 -21.85 20.81
C LEU A 206 13.84 -21.17 21.30
N ALA A 207 14.00 -21.05 22.62
CA ALA A 207 15.20 -20.47 23.21
C ALA A 207 16.41 -21.43 23.09
N THR A 208 16.22 -22.70 23.40
CA THR A 208 17.29 -23.71 23.48
C THR A 208 17.57 -24.33 22.10
N GLN A 209 16.59 -25.03 21.53
CA GLN A 209 16.67 -25.77 20.27
C GLN A 209 16.61 -24.89 19.03
N GLY A 210 16.12 -23.66 19.16
CA GLY A 210 16.17 -22.65 18.11
C GLY A 210 17.37 -21.73 18.27
N ARG A 211 17.20 -20.66 19.05
CA ARG A 211 18.18 -19.56 19.14
C ARG A 211 19.56 -20.03 19.58
N HIS A 212 19.67 -20.75 20.70
CA HIS A 212 20.99 -21.11 21.24
C HIS A 212 21.70 -22.14 20.36
N ALA A 213 20.99 -23.18 19.93
CA ALA A 213 21.54 -24.23 19.06
C ALA A 213 22.05 -23.68 17.71
N ILE A 214 21.42 -22.64 17.15
CA ILE A 214 21.87 -22.01 15.90
C ILE A 214 22.98 -20.98 16.14
N ALA A 215 22.91 -20.19 17.22
CA ALA A 215 23.77 -19.02 17.40
C ALA A 215 25.14 -19.32 18.04
N HIS A 216 25.29 -20.44 18.75
CA HIS A 216 26.47 -20.77 19.55
C HIS A 216 27.12 -22.08 19.09
N ALA A 217 28.07 -21.97 18.16
CA ALA A 217 28.76 -23.12 17.56
C ALA A 217 29.64 -23.92 18.54
N GLU A 218 29.90 -23.38 19.73
CA GLU A 218 30.72 -23.99 20.78
C GLU A 218 29.96 -24.98 21.69
N ARG A 219 28.64 -25.10 21.55
CA ARG A 219 27.81 -25.94 22.43
C ARG A 219 27.76 -27.40 21.95
N GLU A 220 27.32 -28.31 22.83
CA GLU A 220 27.09 -29.72 22.47
C GLU A 220 25.71 -29.92 21.82
N ASP A 221 24.73 -29.08 22.12
CA ASP A 221 23.37 -29.07 21.57
C ASP A 221 23.27 -28.17 20.32
N ILE A 222 24.28 -28.19 19.46
CA ILE A 222 24.31 -27.40 18.22
C ILE A 222 23.45 -28.02 17.13
N VAL A 223 22.92 -27.14 16.28
CA VAL A 223 22.28 -27.52 15.03
C VAL A 223 23.35 -27.83 13.98
N ASP A 224 23.26 -28.99 13.33
CA ASP A 224 24.13 -29.36 12.20
C ASP A 224 23.47 -28.96 10.86
N PRO A 225 24.04 -28.00 10.11
CA PRO A 225 23.49 -27.60 8.82
C PRO A 225 23.49 -28.71 7.75
N ASP A 226 24.33 -29.74 7.91
CA ASP A 226 24.39 -30.91 7.03
C ASP A 226 23.48 -32.05 7.51
N ASP A 227 22.83 -31.92 8.67
CA ASP A 227 21.78 -32.83 9.13
C ASP A 227 20.40 -32.41 8.55
N PRO A 228 19.78 -33.25 7.69
CA PRO A 228 18.47 -32.96 7.12
C PRO A 228 17.35 -32.80 8.15
N ASP A 229 17.41 -33.49 9.29
CA ASP A 229 16.37 -33.43 10.32
C ASP A 229 16.39 -32.08 11.03
N ASP A 230 17.58 -31.57 11.34
CA ASP A 230 17.78 -30.24 11.89
C ASP A 230 17.36 -29.14 10.91
N HIS A 231 17.73 -29.30 9.63
CA HIS A 231 17.31 -28.38 8.58
C HIS A 231 15.78 -28.34 8.45
N GLN A 232 15.13 -29.50 8.41
CA GLN A 232 13.67 -29.59 8.30
C GLN A 232 12.98 -29.05 9.55
N ARG A 233 13.49 -29.35 10.74
CA ARG A 233 12.95 -28.85 12.02
C ARG A 233 12.96 -27.32 12.07
N ILE A 234 14.10 -26.68 11.78
CA ILE A 234 14.19 -25.21 11.79
C ILE A 234 13.37 -24.59 10.65
N HIS A 235 13.26 -25.26 9.50
CA HIS A 235 12.36 -24.84 8.44
C HIS A 235 10.90 -24.77 8.92
N LEU A 236 10.45 -25.78 9.68
CA LEU A 236 9.11 -25.83 10.28
C LEU A 236 8.92 -24.84 11.42
N ASP A 237 9.97 -24.48 12.17
CA ASP A 237 9.92 -23.49 13.26
C ASP A 237 9.84 -22.04 12.75
N LYS A 238 10.30 -21.79 11.52
CA LYS A 238 10.39 -20.44 10.94
C LYS A 238 9.05 -19.69 10.92
N PRO A 239 7.91 -20.26 10.46
CA PRO A 239 6.62 -19.56 10.49
C PRO A 239 6.19 -19.17 11.90
N LEU A 240 6.43 -20.04 12.88
CA LEU A 240 6.14 -19.78 14.29
C LEU A 240 6.93 -18.56 14.81
N MET A 241 8.24 -18.54 14.59
CA MET A 241 9.10 -17.43 15.02
C MET A 241 8.80 -16.13 14.26
N ARG A 242 8.51 -16.21 12.96
CA ARG A 242 8.07 -15.07 12.13
C ARG A 242 6.82 -14.41 12.74
N HIS A 243 5.80 -15.20 13.02
CA HIS A 243 4.52 -14.67 13.52
C HIS A 243 4.62 -14.14 14.96
N LEU A 244 5.42 -14.78 15.82
CA LEU A 244 5.76 -14.21 17.15
C LEU A 244 6.44 -12.84 17.03
N ALA A 245 7.33 -12.66 16.04
CA ALA A 245 7.97 -11.37 15.80
C ALA A 245 6.95 -10.31 15.35
N GLU A 246 6.03 -10.65 14.45
CA GLU A 246 4.94 -9.76 14.02
C GLU A 246 4.09 -9.28 15.21
N LEU A 247 3.61 -10.20 16.04
CA LEU A 247 2.81 -9.88 17.23
C LEU A 247 3.58 -9.00 18.23
N ALA A 248 4.87 -9.28 18.45
CA ALA A 248 5.68 -8.50 19.38
C ALA A 248 5.98 -7.10 18.83
N MET A 249 6.23 -6.97 17.53
CA MET A 249 6.46 -5.68 16.87
C MET A 249 5.20 -4.81 16.87
N ASP A 250 4.03 -5.40 16.69
CA ASP A 250 2.75 -4.69 16.84
C ASP A 250 2.57 -4.17 18.27
N GLU A 251 2.57 -5.08 19.26
CA GLU A 251 2.28 -4.75 20.66
C GLU A 251 3.31 -3.79 21.31
N ARG A 252 4.60 -3.94 20.97
CA ARG A 252 5.69 -3.22 21.66
C ARG A 252 6.30 -2.07 20.86
N LEU A 253 6.20 -2.10 19.54
CA LEU A 253 6.85 -1.11 18.67
C LEU A 253 5.84 -0.33 17.81
N GLY A 254 4.55 -0.62 17.91
CA GLY A 254 3.51 0.06 17.14
C GLY A 254 3.62 -0.19 15.63
N VAL A 255 4.10 -1.38 15.25
CA VAL A 255 4.25 -1.80 13.86
C VAL A 255 3.13 -2.79 13.55
N PRO A 256 1.97 -2.33 13.05
CA PRO A 256 0.82 -3.19 12.82
C PRO A 256 1.16 -4.28 11.79
N PRO A 257 0.65 -5.51 11.97
CA PRO A 257 0.92 -6.60 11.05
C PRO A 257 0.38 -6.25 9.66
N PRO A 258 0.97 -6.80 8.58
CA PRO A 258 0.59 -6.43 7.22
C PRO A 258 -0.92 -6.63 6.94
N SER A 259 -1.51 -7.67 7.53
CA SER A 259 -2.93 -7.99 7.42
C SER A 259 -3.87 -7.00 8.12
N ALA A 260 -3.40 -6.21 9.09
CA ALA A 260 -4.25 -5.27 9.82
C ALA A 260 -4.77 -4.14 8.91
N TYR A 261 -3.96 -3.66 7.98
CA TYR A 261 -4.36 -2.55 7.11
C TYR A 261 -5.58 -2.87 6.25
N GLU A 262 -5.64 -4.08 5.68
CA GLU A 262 -6.78 -4.54 4.89
C GLU A 262 -7.94 -4.96 5.79
N ARG A 263 -7.68 -5.77 6.83
CA ARG A 263 -8.70 -6.27 7.75
C ARG A 263 -9.46 -5.16 8.47
N ASP A 264 -8.75 -4.10 8.85
CA ASP A 264 -9.28 -3.01 9.66
C ASP A 264 -9.56 -1.75 8.81
N HIS A 265 -9.51 -1.86 7.48
CA HIS A 265 -9.87 -0.79 6.53
C HIS A 265 -9.16 0.56 6.76
N LEU A 266 -7.94 0.55 7.32
CA LEU A 266 -7.25 1.75 7.85
C LEU A 266 -6.97 2.85 6.83
N TYR A 267 -7.21 2.58 5.54
CA TYR A 267 -7.00 3.45 4.40
C TYR A 267 -8.26 4.17 3.92
N GLU A 268 -9.44 3.71 4.32
CA GLU A 268 -10.68 4.22 3.74
C GLU A 268 -10.94 5.66 4.20
N LEU A 269 -10.61 5.98 5.45
CA LEU A 269 -10.84 7.31 6.06
C LEU A 269 -9.57 8.00 6.56
N GLU A 270 -8.38 7.50 6.20
CA GLU A 270 -7.10 7.93 6.77
C GLU A 270 -6.89 9.46 6.72
N GLY A 271 -7.14 10.09 5.57
CA GLY A 271 -6.94 11.51 5.39
C GLY A 271 -8.05 12.36 6.02
N PHE A 272 -9.29 11.86 6.07
CA PHE A 272 -10.39 12.50 6.77
C PHE A 272 -10.19 12.53 8.29
N ARG A 273 -9.62 11.46 8.88
CA ARG A 273 -9.33 11.44 10.32
C ARG A 273 -8.45 12.61 10.77
N ALA A 274 -7.53 13.04 9.92
CA ALA A 274 -6.62 14.13 10.23
C ALA A 274 -7.26 15.53 10.17
N LEU A 275 -8.52 15.64 9.78
CA LEU A 275 -9.30 16.89 9.87
C LEU A 275 -9.86 17.11 11.28
N PHE A 276 -9.94 16.06 12.08
CA PHE A 276 -10.63 16.06 13.37
C PHE A 276 -9.65 15.79 14.51
N ASP A 277 -9.92 16.37 15.67
CA ASP A 277 -9.19 16.05 16.89
C ASP A 277 -9.73 14.76 17.57
N ASP A 278 -9.02 14.31 18.60
CA ASP A 278 -9.31 13.03 19.27
C ASP A 278 -10.74 12.99 19.84
N GLU A 279 -11.27 14.10 20.36
CA GLU A 279 -12.61 14.14 20.95
C GLU A 279 -13.69 14.09 19.88
N GLN A 280 -13.48 14.79 18.76
CA GLN A 280 -14.35 14.72 17.59
C GLN A 280 -14.37 13.32 17.00
N LEU A 281 -13.20 12.68 16.85
CA LEU A 281 -13.08 11.30 16.36
C LEU A 281 -13.76 10.30 17.30
N GLU A 282 -13.63 10.47 18.61
CA GLU A 282 -14.33 9.65 19.60
C GLU A 282 -15.86 9.81 19.53
N GLY A 283 -16.36 11.02 19.25
CA GLY A 283 -17.78 11.24 18.96
C GLY A 283 -18.22 10.49 17.70
N LEU A 284 -17.48 10.66 16.60
CA LEU A 284 -17.78 10.03 15.31
C LEU A 284 -17.74 8.50 15.38
N ARG A 285 -16.82 7.91 16.15
CA ARG A 285 -16.77 6.45 16.42
C ARG A 285 -17.97 5.93 17.21
N ARG A 286 -18.71 6.81 17.88
CA ARG A 286 -19.99 6.50 18.55
C ARG A 286 -21.20 6.83 17.69
N GLY A 287 -20.98 7.28 16.45
CA GLY A 287 -22.02 7.67 15.51
C GLY A 287 -22.70 9.00 15.84
N ALA A 288 -22.00 9.94 16.47
CA ALA A 288 -22.58 11.24 16.82
C ALA A 288 -21.57 12.39 16.69
N PHE A 289 -22.07 13.60 16.42
CA PHE A 289 -21.29 14.82 16.61
C PHE A 289 -21.18 15.13 18.11
N THR A 290 -19.99 15.55 18.53
CA THR A 290 -19.77 16.03 19.90
C THR A 290 -20.45 17.40 20.07
N GLU A 291 -21.30 17.54 21.11
CA GLU A 291 -22.03 18.78 21.37
C GLU A 291 -21.09 19.99 21.54
N GLY A 292 -21.42 21.11 20.89
CA GLY A 292 -20.66 22.36 20.99
C GLY A 292 -19.32 22.37 20.24
N ARG A 293 -19.07 21.38 19.37
CA ARG A 293 -17.90 21.33 18.50
C ARG A 293 -18.31 21.54 17.04
N ASP A 294 -17.49 22.29 16.32
CA ASP A 294 -17.66 22.49 14.88
C ASP A 294 -16.82 21.46 14.11
N TYR A 295 -17.42 20.85 13.08
CA TYR A 295 -16.76 19.89 12.20
C TYR A 295 -16.49 20.56 10.87
N GLU A 296 -15.24 20.98 10.64
CA GLU A 296 -14.84 21.63 9.40
C GLU A 296 -14.49 20.60 8.33
N LEU A 297 -15.25 20.63 7.23
CA LEU A 297 -15.01 19.82 6.03
C LEU A 297 -14.54 20.72 4.89
N PRO A 298 -13.69 20.23 3.98
CA PRO A 298 -13.30 20.99 2.80
C PRO A 298 -14.50 21.27 1.89
N ASP A 299 -14.63 22.52 1.42
CA ASP A 299 -15.66 22.93 0.46
C ASP A 299 -15.47 22.28 -0.93
N GLU A 300 -14.25 21.83 -1.23
CA GLU A 300 -13.87 21.25 -2.51
C GLU A 300 -13.06 19.98 -2.31
N LEU A 301 -13.43 18.94 -3.06
CA LEU A 301 -12.75 17.66 -3.07
C LEU A 301 -12.52 17.20 -4.50
N TYR A 302 -11.39 16.54 -4.74
CA TYR A 302 -11.09 15.96 -6.04
C TYR A 302 -11.46 14.47 -6.04
N VAL A 303 -12.33 14.06 -6.96
CA VAL A 303 -12.89 12.70 -7.01
C VAL A 303 -12.42 11.95 -8.24
N MET A 304 -11.96 10.72 -8.04
CA MET A 304 -11.54 9.84 -9.13
C MET A 304 -11.77 8.36 -8.80
N ALA A 305 -11.84 7.53 -9.84
CA ALA A 305 -11.83 6.07 -9.72
C ALA A 305 -10.51 5.53 -10.27
N ARG A 306 -9.99 4.47 -9.65
CA ARG A 306 -8.72 3.84 -10.05
C ARG A 306 -8.84 2.32 -10.06
N LYS A 307 -8.24 1.71 -11.08
CA LYS A 307 -7.98 0.27 -11.18
C LYS A 307 -6.60 0.05 -11.79
N GLY A 308 -5.62 -0.27 -10.95
CA GLY A 308 -4.23 -0.40 -11.40
C GLY A 308 -3.72 0.90 -12.04
N GLN A 309 -3.24 0.81 -13.28
CA GLN A 309 -2.77 1.96 -14.05
C GLN A 309 -3.90 2.86 -14.59
N THR A 310 -5.12 2.35 -14.69
CA THR A 310 -6.25 3.10 -15.25
C THR A 310 -6.87 3.98 -14.17
N ALA A 311 -7.02 5.27 -14.49
CA ALA A 311 -7.66 6.27 -13.66
C ALA A 311 -8.69 7.04 -14.49
N VAL A 312 -9.86 7.29 -13.90
CA VAL A 312 -10.91 8.14 -14.46
C VAL A 312 -11.28 9.20 -13.43
N HIS A 313 -11.41 10.44 -13.87
CA HIS A 313 -11.53 11.59 -12.99
C HIS A 313 -12.90 12.24 -13.16
N LEU A 314 -13.62 12.44 -12.05
CA LEU A 314 -14.75 13.39 -12.02
C LEU A 314 -14.24 14.82 -11.83
N GLY A 315 -12.99 14.97 -11.36
CA GLY A 315 -12.32 16.24 -11.21
C GLY A 315 -12.59 16.90 -9.86
N LEU A 316 -12.38 18.21 -9.81
CA LEU A 316 -12.72 19.02 -8.64
C LEU A 316 -14.24 19.18 -8.55
N MET A 317 -14.80 18.86 -7.40
CA MET A 317 -16.23 18.96 -7.12
C MET A 317 -16.45 19.76 -5.83
N HIS A 318 -17.52 20.55 -5.80
CA HIS A 318 -17.87 21.42 -4.68
C HIS A 318 -18.89 20.73 -3.79
N MET A 319 -18.72 20.85 -2.48
CA MET A 319 -19.68 20.35 -1.50
C MET A 319 -20.94 21.20 -1.52
N THR A 320 -22.09 20.57 -1.72
CA THR A 320 -23.41 21.23 -1.74
C THR A 320 -24.23 20.90 -0.52
N ALA A 321 -24.02 19.72 0.08
CA ALA A 321 -24.63 19.34 1.33
C ALA A 321 -23.73 18.41 2.15
N SER A 322 -23.92 18.47 3.47
CA SER A 322 -23.37 17.49 4.41
C SER A 322 -24.44 17.15 5.44
N CYS A 323 -24.55 15.89 5.82
CA CYS A 323 -25.51 15.44 6.82
C CYS A 323 -24.93 14.34 7.71
N MET A 324 -25.63 14.02 8.79
CA MET A 324 -25.37 12.82 9.57
C MET A 324 -26.63 11.96 9.59
N ASP A 325 -26.49 10.71 9.20
CA ASP A 325 -27.58 9.72 9.20
C ASP A 325 -27.02 8.36 9.63
N ASP A 326 -27.77 7.63 10.46
CA ASP A 326 -27.38 6.32 10.98
C ASP A 326 -25.92 6.26 11.51
N GLY A 327 -25.49 7.35 12.17
CA GLY A 327 -24.13 7.49 12.73
C GLY A 327 -23.01 7.69 11.71
N LYS A 328 -23.34 7.99 10.45
CA LYS A 328 -22.40 8.20 9.35
C LYS A 328 -22.47 9.63 8.86
N VAL A 329 -21.34 10.19 8.43
CA VAL A 329 -21.28 11.53 7.86
C VAL A 329 -21.40 11.44 6.34
N GLY A 330 -22.49 11.95 5.78
CA GLY A 330 -22.75 12.00 4.35
C GLY A 330 -22.28 13.32 3.74
N ILE A 331 -21.67 13.25 2.57
CA ILE A 331 -21.23 14.41 1.77
C ILE A 331 -21.79 14.27 0.36
N GLU A 332 -22.42 15.34 -0.12
CA GLU A 332 -22.87 15.50 -1.51
C GLU A 332 -22.00 16.54 -2.21
N LEU A 333 -21.47 16.15 -3.37
CA LEU A 333 -20.60 16.95 -4.21
C LEU A 333 -21.23 17.17 -5.58
N GLU A 334 -21.01 18.34 -6.16
CA GLU A 334 -21.39 18.66 -7.53
C GLU A 334 -20.19 19.12 -8.36
N SER A 335 -20.18 18.71 -9.63
CA SER A 335 -19.21 19.23 -10.61
C SER A 335 -19.35 20.74 -10.79
N ALA A 336 -18.28 21.45 -11.13
CA ALA A 336 -18.29 22.90 -11.32
C ALA A 336 -19.35 23.44 -12.31
N ASN A 337 -19.76 22.62 -13.30
CA ASN A 337 -20.83 22.98 -14.24
C ASN A 337 -22.23 22.52 -13.80
N GLY A 338 -22.40 22.00 -12.57
CA GLY A 338 -23.67 21.49 -12.04
C GLY A 338 -24.25 20.31 -12.82
N ARG A 339 -23.44 19.61 -13.62
CA ARG A 339 -23.89 18.53 -14.51
C ARG A 339 -23.95 17.19 -13.79
N ALA A 340 -22.93 16.86 -13.01
CA ALA A 340 -22.78 15.60 -12.32
C ALA A 340 -22.76 15.80 -10.80
N PHE A 341 -23.33 14.86 -10.06
CA PHE A 341 -23.21 14.77 -8.62
C PHE A 341 -22.50 13.49 -8.20
N PHE A 342 -21.88 13.52 -7.03
CA PHE A 342 -21.25 12.38 -6.37
C PHE A 342 -21.51 12.47 -4.87
N ALA A 343 -21.94 11.37 -4.26
CA ALA A 343 -22.25 11.29 -2.84
C ALA A 343 -21.52 10.09 -2.20
N PHE A 344 -21.02 10.30 -0.99
CA PHE A 344 -20.36 9.26 -0.21
C PHE A 344 -20.63 9.45 1.28
N TRP A 345 -20.40 8.38 2.04
CA TRP A 345 -20.63 8.34 3.48
C TRP A 345 -19.37 7.87 4.18
N MET A 346 -19.05 8.52 5.30
CA MET A 346 -17.94 8.16 6.18
C MET A 346 -18.50 7.50 7.43
N ASP A 347 -18.20 6.21 7.60
CA ASP A 347 -18.51 5.43 8.79
C ASP A 347 -17.26 5.27 9.64
N PHE A 348 -17.06 6.19 10.58
CA PHE A 348 -15.94 6.15 11.52
C PHE A 348 -16.05 5.04 12.56
N THR A 349 -17.22 4.41 12.70
CA THR A 349 -17.40 3.27 13.63
C THR A 349 -16.70 2.03 13.07
N ASN A 350 -16.82 1.81 11.76
CA ASN A 350 -16.26 0.64 11.07
C ASN A 350 -15.06 0.96 10.17
N GLU A 351 -14.58 2.22 10.19
CA GLU A 351 -13.52 2.74 9.31
C GLU A 351 -13.84 2.53 7.82
N ARG A 352 -15.07 2.85 7.39
CA ARG A 352 -15.54 2.61 6.01
C ARG A 352 -15.84 3.91 5.26
N LEU A 353 -15.39 3.97 4.00
CA LEU A 353 -15.83 4.92 2.98
C LEU A 353 -16.87 4.23 2.11
N ILE A 354 -18.13 4.54 2.37
CA ILE A 354 -19.29 3.90 1.74
C ILE A 354 -19.73 4.74 0.54
N ILE A 355 -19.86 4.07 -0.61
CA ILE A 355 -20.30 4.67 -1.86
C ILE A 355 -21.38 3.77 -2.42
N ASP A 356 -22.49 4.36 -2.87
CA ASP A 356 -23.47 3.66 -3.69
C ASP A 356 -23.05 3.82 -5.17
N PRO A 357 -22.49 2.80 -5.82
CA PRO A 357 -22.01 2.92 -7.19
C PRO A 357 -23.14 3.02 -8.22
N ILE A 358 -24.39 2.77 -7.83
CA ILE A 358 -25.56 2.82 -8.70
C ILE A 358 -26.26 4.19 -8.57
N GLN A 359 -26.55 4.61 -7.33
CA GLN A 359 -27.31 5.83 -7.04
C GLN A 359 -26.47 6.99 -6.48
N GLY A 360 -25.27 6.71 -5.97
CA GLY A 360 -24.38 7.70 -5.35
C GLY A 360 -23.61 8.55 -6.35
N CYS A 361 -23.84 8.40 -7.65
CA CYS A 361 -23.38 9.36 -8.65
C CYS A 361 -24.27 9.37 -9.88
N GLY A 362 -24.44 10.53 -10.50
CA GLY A 362 -25.43 10.69 -11.56
C GLY A 362 -25.38 12.07 -12.21
N LEU A 363 -26.25 12.25 -13.21
CA LEU A 363 -26.48 13.56 -13.83
C LEU A 363 -27.62 14.27 -13.09
N LEU A 364 -27.45 15.57 -12.81
CA LEU A 364 -28.48 16.38 -12.15
C LEU A 364 -29.49 16.97 -13.14
N ASN A 365 -29.06 17.24 -14.37
CA ASN A 365 -29.89 17.79 -15.43
C ASN A 365 -29.86 16.90 -16.68
N ALA A 366 -30.90 16.99 -17.51
CA ALA A 366 -31.04 16.17 -18.72
C ALA A 366 -30.58 16.89 -20.01
N THR A 367 -30.44 18.22 -19.99
CA THR A 367 -30.11 19.04 -21.17
C THR A 367 -28.60 19.15 -21.38
N ARG A 368 -28.13 19.02 -22.63
CA ARG A 368 -26.71 19.21 -23.01
C ARG A 368 -26.59 20.58 -23.64
N GLU A 369 -26.17 21.57 -22.88
CA GLU A 369 -26.15 22.98 -23.31
C GLU A 369 -24.75 23.41 -23.74
N SER A 370 -23.72 22.72 -23.24
CA SER A 370 -22.31 23.03 -23.51
C SER A 370 -21.47 21.78 -23.79
N ARG A 371 -20.28 21.99 -24.39
CA ARG A 371 -19.25 20.94 -24.51
C ARG A 371 -18.83 20.39 -23.15
N SER A 372 -18.80 21.26 -22.12
CA SER A 372 -18.48 20.87 -20.74
C SER A 372 -19.48 19.86 -20.19
N ASP A 373 -20.77 19.98 -20.55
CA ASP A 373 -21.81 19.06 -20.06
C ASP A 373 -21.61 17.66 -20.63
N ILE A 374 -21.26 17.58 -21.92
CA ILE A 374 -20.95 16.31 -22.57
C ILE A 374 -19.68 15.71 -21.99
N GLN A 375 -18.65 16.52 -21.71
CA GLN A 375 -17.41 16.04 -21.11
C GLN A 375 -17.63 15.51 -19.69
N SER A 376 -18.45 16.17 -18.86
CA SER A 376 -18.83 15.67 -17.53
C SER A 376 -19.61 14.36 -17.63
N GLU A 377 -20.50 14.23 -18.63
CA GLU A 377 -21.26 13.01 -18.88
C GLU A 377 -20.36 11.84 -19.31
N ILE A 378 -19.41 12.07 -20.22
CA ILE A 378 -18.39 11.08 -20.61
C ILE A 378 -17.59 10.63 -19.38
N SER A 379 -17.10 11.59 -18.59
CA SER A 379 -16.29 11.31 -17.40
C SER A 379 -17.06 10.50 -16.37
N LEU A 380 -18.35 10.78 -16.19
CA LEU A 380 -19.24 10.03 -15.29
C LEU A 380 -19.49 8.60 -15.79
N GLU A 381 -19.72 8.41 -17.09
CA GLU A 381 -19.91 7.08 -17.68
C GLU A 381 -18.65 6.22 -17.56
N GLU A 382 -17.48 6.79 -17.86
CA GLU A 382 -16.18 6.12 -17.68
C GLU A 382 -15.92 5.80 -16.19
N PHE A 383 -16.27 6.71 -15.28
CA PHE A 383 -16.06 6.56 -13.84
C PHE A 383 -16.90 5.40 -13.29
N LYS A 384 -18.20 5.38 -13.61
CA LYS A 384 -19.12 4.30 -13.22
C LYS A 384 -18.66 2.96 -13.77
N PHE A 385 -18.29 2.93 -15.06
CA PHE A 385 -17.86 1.70 -15.70
C PHE A 385 -16.58 1.13 -15.08
N LEU A 386 -15.63 2.00 -14.72
CA LEU A 386 -14.41 1.58 -14.03
C LEU A 386 -14.71 0.97 -12.65
N ILE A 387 -15.65 1.55 -11.90
CA ILE A 387 -16.11 1.00 -10.61
C ILE A 387 -16.73 -0.39 -10.79
N TYR A 388 -17.63 -0.56 -11.77
CA TYR A 388 -18.21 -1.86 -12.10
C TYR A 388 -17.16 -2.90 -12.54
N CYS A 389 -16.01 -2.45 -13.02
CA CYS A 389 -14.88 -3.28 -13.35
C CYS A 389 -13.95 -3.56 -12.15
N ASN A 390 -14.43 -3.49 -10.91
CA ASN A 390 -13.63 -3.63 -9.67
C ASN A 390 -12.63 -2.47 -9.48
N GLY A 391 -13.03 -1.24 -9.85
CA GLY A 391 -12.32 -0.04 -9.48
C GLY A 391 -12.63 0.38 -8.04
N SER A 392 -11.67 1.05 -7.41
CA SER A 392 -11.87 1.78 -6.15
C SER A 392 -12.09 3.26 -6.44
N VAL A 393 -12.88 3.93 -5.62
CA VAL A 393 -12.96 5.39 -5.62
C VAL A 393 -11.91 5.96 -4.68
N GLU A 394 -11.27 7.05 -5.10
CA GLU A 394 -10.34 7.83 -4.30
C GLU A 394 -10.86 9.26 -4.19
N ILE A 395 -10.82 9.79 -2.98
CA ILE A 395 -11.16 11.17 -2.67
C ILE A 395 -9.87 11.86 -2.24
N TRP A 396 -9.57 12.98 -2.85
CA TRP A 396 -8.34 13.75 -2.64
C TRP A 396 -8.68 15.18 -2.22
N SER A 397 -7.71 15.83 -1.58
CA SER A 397 -7.75 17.26 -1.32
C SER A 397 -7.87 18.04 -2.64
N SER A 398 -8.37 19.28 -2.57
CA SER A 398 -8.53 20.14 -3.74
C SER A 398 -7.23 20.40 -4.50
N ASP A 399 -6.10 20.45 -3.78
CA ASP A 399 -4.74 20.57 -4.33
C ASP A 399 -4.19 19.25 -4.94
N GLN A 400 -4.92 18.14 -4.80
CA GLN A 400 -4.55 16.79 -5.25
C GLN A 400 -3.26 16.23 -4.64
N GLU A 401 -2.72 16.84 -3.58
CA GLU A 401 -1.48 16.39 -2.94
C GLU A 401 -1.72 15.29 -1.91
N ARG A 402 -2.91 15.27 -1.30
CA ARG A 402 -3.25 14.38 -0.20
C ARG A 402 -4.50 13.57 -0.52
N ARG A 403 -4.41 12.25 -0.37
CA ARG A 403 -5.59 11.39 -0.41
C ARG A 403 -6.35 11.51 0.92
N MET A 404 -7.63 11.84 0.83
CA MET A 404 -8.55 11.96 1.96
C MET A 404 -9.16 10.60 2.33
N GLY A 405 -9.53 9.81 1.33
CA GLY A 405 -10.08 8.47 1.52
C GLY A 405 -10.01 7.63 0.25
N LYS A 406 -10.19 6.31 0.39
CA LYS A 406 -10.25 5.36 -0.71
C LYS A 406 -11.22 4.23 -0.39
N SER A 407 -12.17 3.93 -1.26
CA SER A 407 -13.08 2.81 -1.05
C SER A 407 -12.39 1.47 -1.34
N GLU A 408 -12.94 0.39 -0.79
CA GLU A 408 -12.74 -0.94 -1.35
C GLU A 408 -13.11 -0.98 -2.85
N ALA A 409 -12.52 -1.93 -3.55
CA ALA A 409 -12.91 -2.21 -4.92
C ALA A 409 -14.35 -2.73 -4.92
N TYR A 410 -15.20 -2.14 -5.77
CA TYR A 410 -16.59 -2.58 -5.84
C TYR A 410 -16.69 -3.95 -6.52
N VAL A 411 -17.21 -4.93 -5.79
CA VAL A 411 -17.49 -6.26 -6.33
C VAL A 411 -18.96 -6.31 -6.75
N LEU A 412 -19.18 -6.48 -8.05
CA LEU A 412 -20.54 -6.63 -8.58
C LEU A 412 -21.26 -7.83 -7.93
N PRO A 413 -22.58 -7.73 -7.69
CA PRO A 413 -23.37 -8.85 -7.21
C PRO A 413 -23.26 -10.09 -8.10
N ASN A 414 -23.42 -11.26 -7.50
CA ASN A 414 -23.46 -12.51 -8.25
C ASN A 414 -24.51 -12.44 -9.37
N ASN A 415 -24.12 -12.87 -10.58
CA ASN A 415 -24.89 -12.83 -11.83
C ASN A 415 -24.99 -11.46 -12.53
N TRP A 416 -24.26 -10.45 -12.08
CA TRP A 416 -24.13 -9.18 -12.81
C TRP A 416 -22.81 -9.17 -13.60
N SER A 417 -22.83 -8.60 -14.79
CA SER A 417 -21.64 -8.39 -15.62
C SER A 417 -21.69 -7.00 -16.25
N PRO A 418 -20.57 -6.25 -16.30
CA PRO A 418 -20.52 -4.99 -17.03
C PRO A 418 -20.88 -5.20 -18.51
N ASP A 419 -21.75 -4.35 -19.06
CA ASP A 419 -22.05 -4.34 -20.50
C ASP A 419 -21.00 -3.53 -21.25
N PHE A 420 -19.91 -4.20 -21.66
CA PHE A 420 -18.81 -3.57 -22.41
C PHE A 420 -19.26 -2.99 -23.75
N ALA A 421 -20.18 -3.68 -24.45
CA ALA A 421 -20.62 -3.24 -25.78
C ALA A 421 -21.52 -2.01 -25.68
N GLY A 422 -22.47 -2.03 -24.75
CA GLY A 422 -23.33 -0.88 -24.45
C GLY A 422 -22.53 0.32 -23.97
N HIS A 423 -21.56 0.12 -23.08
CA HIS A 423 -20.67 1.19 -22.62
C HIS A 423 -19.88 1.82 -23.79
N GLN A 424 -19.26 1.00 -24.65
CA GLN A 424 -18.52 1.51 -25.81
C GLN A 424 -19.43 2.26 -26.80
N GLN A 425 -20.64 1.78 -27.04
CA GLN A 425 -21.62 2.46 -27.89
C GLN A 425 -22.02 3.82 -27.31
N ASN A 426 -22.30 3.88 -26.00
CA ASN A 426 -22.65 5.13 -25.32
C ASN A 426 -21.51 6.15 -25.40
N LEU A 427 -20.27 5.73 -25.09
CA LEU A 427 -19.10 6.61 -25.21
C LEU A 427 -18.86 7.08 -26.64
N THR A 428 -19.04 6.21 -27.63
CA THR A 428 -18.90 6.60 -29.04
C THR A 428 -19.92 7.67 -29.42
N GLY A 429 -21.19 7.49 -29.04
CA GLY A 429 -22.25 8.47 -29.30
C GLY A 429 -22.00 9.80 -28.59
N LEU A 430 -21.53 9.79 -27.33
CA LEU A 430 -21.19 11.02 -26.61
C LEU A 430 -20.00 11.75 -27.24
N ASN A 431 -18.98 11.02 -27.69
CA ASN A 431 -17.83 11.60 -28.38
C ASN A 431 -18.20 12.20 -29.74
N GLU A 432 -19.09 11.56 -30.50
CA GLU A 432 -19.64 12.12 -31.76
C GLU A 432 -20.41 13.42 -31.51
N LEU A 433 -21.25 13.46 -30.46
CA LEU A 433 -21.95 14.68 -30.05
C LEU A 433 -20.98 15.79 -29.64
N LEU A 434 -19.92 15.43 -28.88
CA LEU A 434 -18.89 16.37 -28.49
C LEU A 434 -18.16 16.95 -29.71
N GLN A 435 -17.83 16.12 -30.72
CA GLN A 435 -17.20 16.58 -31.96
C GLN A 435 -18.12 17.47 -32.80
N GLY A 436 -19.44 17.25 -32.74
CA GLY A 436 -20.44 18.03 -33.47
C GLY A 436 -20.75 19.42 -32.87
N MET A 437 -20.34 19.69 -31.62
CA MET A 437 -20.57 20.98 -30.97
C MET A 437 -19.48 22.02 -31.32
N PRO A 438 -19.86 23.28 -31.64
CA PRO A 438 -18.87 24.32 -31.94
C PRO A 438 -17.97 24.61 -30.73
N GLU A 439 -16.66 24.73 -30.96
CA GLU A 439 -15.73 25.29 -29.98
C GLU A 439 -16.03 26.79 -29.85
N ILE A 440 -16.59 27.22 -28.72
CA ILE A 440 -16.72 28.65 -28.44
C ILE A 440 -15.32 29.16 -28.09
N GLY A 441 -14.64 29.71 -29.10
CA GLY A 441 -13.37 30.40 -28.93
C GLY A 441 -13.51 31.62 -28.03
N GLY A 442 -12.56 31.77 -27.11
CA GLY A 442 -12.42 32.95 -26.27
C GLY A 442 -12.33 34.24 -27.08
N GLU A 443 -12.97 35.27 -26.54
CA GLU A 443 -12.88 36.70 -26.84
C GLU A 443 -12.05 37.09 -28.07
N ALA A 444 -12.77 37.44 -29.14
CA ALA A 444 -12.27 38.39 -30.13
C ALA A 444 -12.01 39.72 -29.42
N THR A 445 -10.74 40.01 -29.18
CA THR A 445 -10.23 41.34 -28.84
C THR A 445 -10.57 42.30 -29.97
N VAL A 446 -11.30 43.38 -29.65
CA VAL A 446 -11.28 44.66 -30.37
C VAL A 446 -11.10 45.77 -29.34
#